data_AF-A0A3D9H3J9-F1
#
_entry.id   AF-A0A3D9H3J9-F1
#
_cell.length_a   1.000
_cell.length_b   1.000
_cell.length_c   1.000
_cell.angle_alpha   90.00
_cell.angle_beta   90.00
_cell.angle_gamma   90.00
#
_symmetry.space_group_name_H-M   'P 1'
#
loop_
_entity.id
_entity.type
_entity.pdbx_description
1 polymer ?
#
loop_
_entity_poly.entity_id
_entity_poly.type
_entity_poly.pdbx_seq_one_letter_code
_entity_poly.pdbx_strand_id
1 'polypeptide(L)'
;MLLSCTNDNDSRSDDDYDSVSTVVLDLDAFPFNTLSEYNFFEGEMKAQDPVFGVIPYEPISTLFTDYAKKKRFIWMPSDVRANYVADNIHIDFPVGTILIKSFYYNNVQPDNTTRIVETRLMLKKENDWHFADYIWNDDQTEATFSLEGSFTDIDFIENGVAKSINYRIPSGLECITCHKSGSNSVPIGVKPQNLNSLYLYADGTQNQLDKLITEGYLEDNLPEEIHTVVNWSDETQLIDLRVRSYVDINCAHCHSDLSYCDYRPMRFAFSDTANEINLGLCVEPNTAIPGMTNIVTPSIKERSIMYFRLNTAAQEYRMPLLGRTIIHEEAVTLIGEWIDGLTTECD
;
A
#
# COMPACT_ATOMS: atom_id res chain seq x y z
N MET A 1 -26.25 57.74 -35.78
CA MET A 1 -27.34 57.19 -34.95
C MET A 1 -28.24 56.41 -35.87
N LEU A 2 -28.45 55.09 -35.78
CA LEU A 2 -28.20 54.03 -34.80
C LEU A 2 -27.86 52.74 -35.62
N LEU A 3 -26.82 51.92 -35.36
CA LEU A 3 -26.69 50.77 -34.41
C LEU A 3 -27.99 49.93 -34.26
N SER A 4 -28.07 48.60 -34.28
CA SER A 4 -27.25 47.43 -34.67
C SER A 4 -28.15 46.17 -34.47
N CYS A 5 -27.71 45.02 -34.97
CA CYS A 5 -28.36 43.74 -35.24
C CYS A 5 -28.87 42.85 -34.07
N THR A 6 -29.65 41.84 -34.51
CA THR A 6 -30.16 40.57 -33.96
C THR A 6 -29.25 39.76 -33.01
N ASN A 7 -29.85 38.95 -32.13
CA ASN A 7 -29.73 37.48 -32.18
C ASN A 7 -30.66 36.72 -31.22
N ASP A 8 -31.18 35.60 -31.72
CA ASP A 8 -31.91 34.55 -31.03
C ASP A 8 -31.02 33.87 -29.98
N ASN A 9 -31.57 33.65 -28.79
CA ASN A 9 -30.91 32.95 -27.69
C ASN A 9 -31.72 31.68 -27.38
N ASP A 10 -31.48 30.63 -28.17
CA ASP A 10 -31.92 29.27 -27.87
C ASP A 10 -30.72 28.57 -27.21
N SER A 11 -30.65 28.64 -25.89
CA SER A 11 -29.64 27.97 -25.09
C SER A 11 -29.94 26.46 -25.11
N ARG A 12 -29.29 25.76 -26.03
CA ARG A 12 -29.12 24.31 -25.94
C ARG A 12 -28.50 23.99 -24.59
N SER A 13 -29.20 23.18 -23.80
CA SER A 13 -28.65 22.46 -22.67
C SER A 13 -27.40 21.74 -23.13
N ASP A 14 -26.27 21.99 -22.46
CA ASP A 14 -25.14 21.07 -22.50
C ASP A 14 -25.67 19.70 -22.09
N ASP A 15 -25.58 18.74 -23.01
CA ASP A 15 -25.86 17.34 -22.73
C ASP A 15 -24.88 16.89 -21.65
N ASP A 16 -25.41 16.63 -20.45
CA ASP A 16 -24.71 16.00 -19.34
C ASP A 16 -24.43 14.55 -19.77
N TYR A 17 -23.33 14.35 -20.50
CA TYR A 17 -22.84 13.01 -20.78
C TYR A 17 -22.30 12.45 -19.48
N ASP A 18 -23.11 11.65 -18.78
CA ASP A 18 -22.64 10.80 -17.70
C ASP A 18 -21.46 9.98 -18.25
N SER A 19 -20.24 10.34 -17.83
CA SER A 19 -19.04 9.63 -18.26
C SER A 19 -19.12 8.20 -17.74
N VAL A 20 -19.16 7.22 -18.64
CA VAL A 20 -19.18 5.80 -18.27
C VAL A 20 -17.75 5.29 -18.27
N SER A 21 -17.36 4.59 -17.19
CA SER A 21 -16.05 3.96 -17.12
C SER A 21 -15.88 2.94 -18.24
N THR A 22 -14.73 2.96 -18.89
CA THR A 22 -14.40 2.04 -19.99
C THR A 22 -13.68 0.78 -19.53
N VAL A 23 -13.55 0.59 -18.21
CA VAL A 23 -12.92 -0.60 -17.63
C VAL A 23 -13.71 -1.85 -17.97
N VAL A 24 -12.99 -2.89 -18.34
CA VAL A 24 -13.55 -4.21 -18.68
C VAL A 24 -13.33 -5.15 -17.51
N LEU A 25 -14.41 -5.72 -16.99
CA LEU A 25 -14.38 -6.78 -15.99
C LEU A 25 -15.29 -7.93 -16.41
N ASP A 26 -14.73 -9.12 -16.45
CA ASP A 26 -15.45 -10.39 -16.47
C ASP A 26 -14.99 -11.21 -15.25
N LEU A 27 -15.91 -11.44 -14.31
CA LEU A 27 -15.62 -12.13 -13.05
C LEU A 27 -15.19 -13.60 -13.27
N ASP A 28 -15.67 -14.25 -14.33
CA ASP A 28 -15.40 -15.66 -14.62
C ASP A 28 -14.11 -15.84 -15.41
N ALA A 29 -13.76 -14.85 -16.23
CA ALA A 29 -12.52 -14.84 -17.01
C ALA A 29 -11.33 -14.20 -16.28
N PHE A 30 -11.50 -13.64 -15.08
CA PHE A 30 -10.37 -13.14 -14.28
C PHE A 30 -9.44 -14.29 -13.82
N PRO A 31 -8.11 -14.15 -13.97
CA PRO A 31 -7.40 -13.02 -14.57
C PRO A 31 -7.30 -13.09 -16.11
N PHE A 32 -7.40 -11.93 -16.78
CA PHE A 32 -7.04 -11.78 -18.18
C PHE A 32 -5.53 -11.98 -18.42
N ASN A 33 -5.15 -12.26 -19.66
CA ASN A 33 -3.75 -12.59 -20.02
C ASN A 33 -2.85 -11.35 -19.95
N THR A 34 -3.35 -10.18 -20.34
CA THR A 34 -2.61 -8.91 -20.30
C THR A 34 -3.34 -7.85 -19.47
N LEU A 35 -2.58 -6.86 -19.01
CA LEU A 35 -3.11 -5.77 -18.19
C LEU A 35 -3.96 -4.81 -19.03
N SER A 36 -3.61 -4.61 -20.31
CA SER A 36 -4.35 -3.75 -21.23
C SER A 36 -5.80 -4.21 -21.47
N GLU A 37 -6.09 -5.50 -21.33
CA GLU A 37 -7.44 -6.06 -21.52
C GLU A 37 -8.47 -5.46 -20.55
N TYR A 38 -8.05 -4.99 -19.37
CA TYR A 38 -8.94 -4.33 -18.42
C TYR A 38 -9.23 -2.87 -18.74
N ASN A 39 -8.43 -2.23 -19.59
CA ASN A 39 -8.59 -0.82 -19.97
C ASN A 39 -8.63 0.16 -18.78
N PHE A 40 -7.74 -0.03 -17.80
CA PHE A 40 -7.62 0.85 -16.62
C PHE A 40 -7.02 2.23 -16.94
N PHE A 41 -6.21 2.31 -17.98
CA PHE A 41 -5.39 3.50 -18.28
C PHE A 41 -5.62 3.97 -19.71
N GLU A 42 -5.66 5.28 -19.90
CA GLU A 42 -5.71 5.91 -21.22
C GLU A 42 -4.30 6.16 -21.77
N GLY A 43 -4.20 6.22 -23.10
CA GLY A 43 -2.94 6.50 -23.79
C GLY A 43 -1.89 5.39 -23.64
N GLU A 44 -0.64 5.77 -23.38
CA GLU A 44 0.45 4.81 -23.17
C GLU A 44 0.33 4.19 -21.78
N MET A 45 0.23 2.86 -21.69
CA MET A 45 0.02 2.17 -20.40
C MET A 45 1.03 2.55 -19.31
N LYS A 46 2.30 2.75 -19.65
CA LYS A 46 3.35 3.13 -18.67
C LYS A 46 3.14 4.51 -18.04
N ALA A 47 2.33 5.39 -18.65
CA ALA A 47 1.96 6.66 -18.03
C ALA A 47 1.08 6.40 -16.79
N GLN A 48 0.27 5.35 -16.84
CA GLN A 48 -0.72 4.99 -15.83
C GLN A 48 -1.70 6.13 -15.54
N ASP A 49 -2.11 6.83 -16.60
CA ASP A 49 -3.12 7.87 -16.55
C ASP A 49 -4.49 7.18 -16.49
N PRO A 50 -5.24 7.27 -15.37
CA PRO A 50 -6.45 6.48 -15.17
C PRO A 50 -7.59 6.94 -16.08
N VAL A 51 -8.35 6.00 -16.63
CA VAL A 51 -9.65 6.31 -17.26
C VAL A 51 -10.67 6.74 -16.20
N PHE A 52 -11.80 7.30 -16.63
CA PHE A 52 -12.90 7.67 -15.73
C PHE A 52 -13.33 6.50 -14.82
N GLY A 53 -13.52 6.80 -13.54
CA GLY A 53 -13.85 5.82 -12.49
C GLY A 53 -12.65 5.07 -11.90
N VAL A 54 -11.44 5.18 -12.45
CA VAL A 54 -10.24 4.60 -11.83
C VAL A 54 -9.62 5.64 -10.90
N ILE A 55 -9.86 5.51 -9.60
CA ILE A 55 -9.54 6.56 -8.62
C ILE A 55 -8.16 6.30 -7.99
N PRO A 56 -7.17 7.21 -8.14
CA PRO A 56 -5.88 7.05 -7.50
C PRO A 56 -5.96 7.24 -5.98
N TYR A 57 -5.11 6.54 -5.23
CA TYR A 57 -4.99 6.71 -3.79
C TYR A 57 -3.58 6.41 -3.28
N GLU A 58 -3.25 6.98 -2.13
CA GLU A 58 -1.96 6.78 -1.45
C GLU A 58 -2.15 6.71 0.08
N PRO A 59 -1.82 5.56 0.70
CA PRO A 59 -1.75 5.47 2.15
C PRO A 59 -0.72 6.44 2.73
N ILE A 60 -1.08 7.13 3.82
CA ILE A 60 -0.24 8.12 4.52
C ILE A 60 1.18 7.60 4.81
N SER A 61 1.27 6.35 5.26
CA SER A 61 2.51 5.61 5.42
C SER A 61 2.50 4.43 4.45
N THR A 62 3.60 4.21 3.72
CA THR A 62 3.66 3.16 2.70
C THR A 62 4.54 1.98 3.10
N LEU A 63 4.10 0.77 2.75
CA LEU A 63 4.87 -0.48 2.91
C LEU A 63 6.19 -0.37 2.13
N PHE A 64 7.30 -0.67 2.80
CA PHE A 64 8.62 -0.77 2.19
C PHE A 64 8.72 -1.98 1.27
N THR A 65 9.29 -1.81 0.08
CA THR A 65 9.55 -2.91 -0.86
C THR A 65 10.80 -2.62 -1.67
N ASP A 66 11.99 -2.79 -1.08
CA ASP A 66 13.27 -2.46 -1.71
C ASP A 66 13.29 -1.07 -2.38
N TYR A 67 12.76 -0.06 -1.68
CA TYR A 67 12.59 1.31 -2.18
C TYR A 67 11.67 1.48 -3.42
N ALA A 68 11.02 0.42 -3.93
CA ALA A 68 10.02 0.54 -4.99
C ALA A 68 8.93 1.54 -4.59
N LYS A 69 8.69 2.51 -5.47
CA LYS A 69 7.56 3.42 -5.39
C LYS A 69 6.29 2.68 -5.84
N LYS A 70 5.12 3.19 -5.45
CA LYS A 70 3.83 2.56 -5.78
C LYS A 70 2.85 3.58 -6.31
N LYS A 71 2.23 3.29 -7.46
CA LYS A 71 0.95 3.89 -7.84
C LYS A 71 -0.16 2.93 -7.43
N ARG A 72 -1.27 3.45 -6.93
CA ARG A 72 -2.43 2.64 -6.53
C ARG A 72 -3.71 3.26 -7.01
N PHE A 73 -4.66 2.41 -7.36
CA PHE A 73 -5.96 2.82 -7.85
C PHE A 73 -7.05 1.90 -7.31
N ILE A 74 -8.25 2.44 -7.17
CA ILE A 74 -9.49 1.73 -6.87
C ILE A 74 -10.40 1.87 -8.08
N TRP A 75 -10.98 0.77 -8.52
CA TRP A 75 -12.09 0.78 -9.46
C TRP A 75 -13.24 -0.05 -8.92
N MET A 76 -14.47 0.40 -9.12
CA MET A 76 -15.69 -0.29 -8.71
C MET A 76 -16.70 -0.30 -9.87
N PRO A 77 -17.53 -1.35 -9.98
CA PRO A 77 -18.69 -1.33 -10.87
C PRO A 77 -19.61 -0.16 -10.55
N SER A 78 -20.43 0.26 -11.51
CA SER A 78 -21.49 1.24 -11.24
C SER A 78 -22.51 0.69 -10.25
N ASP A 79 -23.22 1.60 -9.58
CA ASP A 79 -24.37 1.29 -8.71
C ASP A 79 -24.08 0.41 -7.48
N VAL A 80 -22.81 0.22 -7.14
CA VAL A 80 -22.39 -0.41 -5.88
C VAL A 80 -21.55 0.55 -5.05
N ARG A 81 -21.62 0.40 -3.73
CA ARG A 81 -20.90 1.25 -2.79
C ARG A 81 -20.22 0.42 -1.71
N ALA A 82 -19.05 0.89 -1.31
CA ALA A 82 -18.34 0.38 -0.17
C ALA A 82 -18.84 1.05 1.11
N ASN A 83 -18.53 0.46 2.27
CA ASN A 83 -18.91 1.00 3.56
C ASN A 83 -17.70 1.26 4.45
N TYR A 84 -17.73 2.37 5.19
CA TYR A 84 -16.92 2.51 6.38
C TYR A 84 -17.46 1.57 7.47
N VAL A 85 -16.55 0.85 8.14
CA VAL A 85 -16.87 -0.05 9.25
C VAL A 85 -16.23 0.44 10.55
N ALA A 86 -14.91 0.66 10.52
CA ALA A 86 -14.12 1.23 11.61
C ALA A 86 -12.78 1.74 11.07
N ASP A 87 -12.10 2.60 11.81
CA ASP A 87 -10.82 3.21 11.42
C ASP A 87 -9.75 2.19 11.05
N ASN A 88 -9.67 1.11 11.83
CA ASN A 88 -8.64 0.07 11.75
C ASN A 88 -9.07 -1.17 10.95
N ILE A 89 -10.29 -1.20 10.43
CA ILE A 89 -10.85 -2.26 9.58
C ILE A 89 -10.74 -1.80 8.12
N HIS A 90 -10.50 -2.71 7.19
CA HIS A 90 -10.52 -2.37 5.77
C HIS A 90 -11.89 -1.80 5.38
N ILE A 91 -11.90 -0.85 4.44
CA ILE A 91 -13.15 -0.44 3.79
C ILE A 91 -13.86 -1.71 3.27
N ASP A 92 -15.15 -1.83 3.56
CA ASP A 92 -15.94 -2.99 3.15
C ASP A 92 -16.37 -2.83 1.69
N PHE A 93 -15.56 -3.38 0.80
CA PHE A 93 -15.74 -3.26 -0.65
C PHE A 93 -16.74 -4.29 -1.20
N PRO A 94 -17.63 -3.88 -2.12
CA PRO A 94 -18.58 -4.78 -2.76
C PRO A 94 -17.90 -5.72 -3.78
N VAL A 95 -18.64 -6.74 -4.21
CA VAL A 95 -18.21 -7.63 -5.30
C VAL A 95 -17.94 -6.82 -6.57
N GLY A 96 -16.84 -7.14 -7.24
CA GLY A 96 -16.38 -6.48 -8.46
C GLY A 96 -15.37 -5.36 -8.24
N THR A 97 -15.11 -4.93 -7.00
CA THR A 97 -14.04 -3.97 -6.72
C THR A 97 -12.68 -4.53 -7.13
N ILE A 98 -11.87 -3.71 -7.82
CA ILE A 98 -10.49 -4.01 -8.15
C ILE A 98 -9.58 -3.01 -7.45
N LEU A 99 -8.63 -3.52 -6.67
CA LEU A 99 -7.49 -2.74 -6.18
C LEU A 99 -6.30 -2.99 -7.12
N ILE A 100 -5.76 -1.90 -7.65
CA ILE A 100 -4.67 -1.93 -8.64
C ILE A 100 -3.44 -1.34 -7.97
N LYS A 101 -2.29 -2.01 -8.02
CA LYS A 101 -1.05 -1.54 -7.42
C LYS A 101 0.15 -1.84 -8.30
N SER A 102 0.82 -0.80 -8.77
CA SER A 102 2.00 -0.91 -9.62
C SER A 102 3.25 -0.56 -8.87
N PHE A 103 4.29 -1.38 -9.00
CA PHE A 103 5.60 -1.18 -8.36
C PHE A 103 6.60 -0.69 -9.40
N TYR A 104 7.27 0.42 -9.11
CA TYR A 104 8.16 1.04 -10.06
C TYR A 104 9.37 1.70 -9.39
N TYR A 105 10.40 1.92 -10.20
CA TYR A 105 11.62 2.63 -9.84
C TYR A 105 11.82 3.82 -10.76
N ASN A 106 12.23 4.94 -10.18
CA ASN A 106 12.73 6.09 -10.92
C ASN A 106 14.27 6.00 -11.01
N ASN A 107 14.86 6.79 -11.91
CA ASN A 107 16.31 6.93 -12.01
C ASN A 107 17.05 5.58 -12.25
N VAL A 108 16.40 4.65 -12.96
CA VAL A 108 16.98 3.35 -13.28
C VAL A 108 18.15 3.54 -14.21
N GLN A 109 19.28 2.94 -13.88
CA GLN A 109 20.53 3.08 -14.61
C GLN A 109 20.59 2.10 -15.79
N PRO A 110 21.30 2.45 -16.88
CA PRO A 110 22.12 3.66 -17.07
C PRO A 110 21.34 4.88 -17.61
N ASP A 111 20.11 4.69 -18.09
CA ASP A 111 19.39 5.71 -18.88
C ASP A 111 18.65 6.76 -18.03
N ASN A 112 18.65 6.57 -16.71
CA ASN A 112 17.97 7.40 -15.73
C ASN A 112 16.45 7.51 -15.97
N THR A 113 15.84 6.39 -16.38
CA THR A 113 14.42 6.30 -16.75
C THR A 113 13.56 5.75 -15.61
N THR A 114 12.24 5.79 -15.80
CA THR A 114 11.29 5.07 -14.94
C THR A 114 11.07 3.67 -15.48
N ARG A 115 11.10 2.66 -14.61
CA ARG A 115 10.76 1.27 -14.94
C ARG A 115 9.67 0.77 -13.99
N ILE A 116 8.52 0.43 -14.53
CA ILE A 116 7.48 -0.35 -13.87
C ILE A 116 7.88 -1.82 -13.97
N VAL A 117 7.84 -2.50 -12.84
CA VAL A 117 8.27 -3.91 -12.73
C VAL A 117 7.07 -4.84 -12.81
N GLU A 118 6.05 -4.55 -12.01
CA GLU A 118 4.88 -5.39 -11.86
C GLU A 118 3.64 -4.56 -11.51
N THR A 119 2.45 -5.10 -11.81
CA THR A 119 1.16 -4.55 -11.40
C THR A 119 0.29 -5.65 -10.83
N ARG A 120 -0.01 -5.53 -9.54
CA ARG A 120 -0.88 -6.47 -8.83
C ARG A 120 -2.32 -5.99 -8.86
N LEU A 121 -3.21 -6.92 -9.17
CA LEU A 121 -4.65 -6.74 -9.03
C LEU A 121 -5.16 -7.58 -7.87
N MET A 122 -6.07 -7.02 -7.09
CA MET A 122 -6.92 -7.76 -6.17
C MET A 122 -8.37 -7.52 -6.55
N LEU A 123 -9.07 -8.56 -7.01
CA LEU A 123 -10.48 -8.53 -7.35
C LEU A 123 -11.31 -9.06 -6.18
N LYS A 124 -12.26 -8.27 -5.68
CA LYS A 124 -13.25 -8.71 -4.69
C LYS A 124 -14.30 -9.59 -5.38
N LYS A 125 -14.34 -10.87 -5.04
CA LYS A 125 -15.46 -11.78 -5.34
C LYS A 125 -16.33 -11.97 -4.09
N GLU A 126 -17.43 -12.72 -4.20
CA GLU A 126 -18.45 -12.87 -3.15
C GLU A 126 -17.85 -13.00 -1.73
N ASN A 127 -16.98 -13.99 -1.52
CA ASN A 127 -16.45 -14.29 -0.19
C ASN A 127 -14.96 -14.00 -0.01
N ASP A 128 -14.23 -13.63 -1.07
CA ASP A 128 -12.77 -13.53 -1.00
C ASP A 128 -12.16 -12.54 -2.01
N TRP A 129 -10.89 -12.18 -1.78
CA TRP A 129 -10.06 -11.44 -2.72
C TRP A 129 -9.23 -12.38 -3.58
N HIS A 130 -9.28 -12.19 -4.89
CA HIS A 130 -8.52 -12.96 -5.87
C HIS A 130 -7.37 -12.15 -6.43
N PHE A 131 -6.17 -12.73 -6.44
CA PHE A 131 -4.94 -12.06 -6.85
C PHE A 131 -4.62 -12.33 -8.32
N ALA A 132 -4.08 -11.31 -8.96
CA ALA A 132 -3.32 -11.45 -10.18
C ALA A 132 -2.09 -10.54 -10.13
N ASP A 133 -1.01 -10.95 -10.78
CA ASP A 133 0.18 -10.15 -10.92
C ASP A 133 0.59 -10.10 -12.40
N TYR A 134 0.91 -8.91 -12.87
CA TYR A 134 1.20 -8.61 -14.27
C TYR A 134 2.63 -8.09 -14.37
N ILE A 135 3.51 -8.88 -15.00
CA ILE A 135 4.92 -8.57 -15.15
C ILE A 135 5.09 -7.71 -16.40
N TRP A 136 5.67 -6.53 -16.24
CA TRP A 136 5.89 -5.58 -17.34
C TRP A 136 7.03 -6.04 -18.24
N ASN A 137 6.86 -5.83 -19.54
CA ASN A 137 7.93 -6.05 -20.51
C ASN A 137 9.00 -4.94 -20.45
N ASP A 138 10.18 -5.23 -20.97
CA ASP A 138 11.31 -4.29 -20.95
C ASP A 138 11.02 -3.02 -21.77
N ASP A 139 10.22 -3.13 -22.82
CA ASP A 139 9.79 -1.99 -23.65
C ASP A 139 8.78 -1.05 -22.94
N GLN A 140 8.27 -1.45 -21.76
CA GLN A 140 7.29 -0.70 -20.97
C GLN A 140 6.00 -0.39 -21.75
N THR A 141 5.52 -1.35 -22.53
CA THR A 141 4.32 -1.23 -23.37
C THR A 141 3.19 -2.15 -22.93
N GLU A 142 3.49 -3.26 -22.27
CA GLU A 142 2.51 -4.26 -21.85
C GLU A 142 2.95 -4.99 -20.59
N ALA A 143 2.00 -5.55 -19.85
CA ALA A 143 2.26 -6.45 -18.74
C ALA A 143 1.44 -7.74 -18.87
N THR A 144 2.08 -8.89 -18.64
CA THR A 144 1.46 -10.22 -18.82
C THR A 144 1.27 -10.92 -17.47
N PHE A 145 0.13 -11.58 -17.30
CA PHE A 145 -0.20 -12.30 -16.08
C PHE A 145 0.81 -13.42 -15.76
N SER A 146 1.29 -13.47 -14.51
CA SER A 146 2.07 -14.59 -13.97
C SER A 146 1.99 -14.63 -12.44
N LEU A 147 1.87 -15.84 -11.88
CA LEU A 147 1.94 -16.09 -10.42
C LEU A 147 3.05 -17.08 -10.05
N GLU A 148 3.96 -17.38 -10.98
CA GLU A 148 5.08 -18.29 -10.74
C GLU A 148 6.14 -17.68 -9.80
N GLY A 149 6.15 -16.34 -9.71
CA GLY A 149 7.17 -15.55 -9.04
C GLY A 149 8.47 -15.56 -9.83
N SER A 150 9.17 -14.43 -9.85
CA SER A 150 10.42 -14.28 -10.60
C SER A 150 11.37 -13.30 -9.90
N PHE A 151 12.50 -13.03 -10.53
CA PHE A 151 13.46 -12.04 -10.07
C PHE A 151 13.88 -11.16 -11.24
N THR A 152 14.15 -9.89 -10.96
CA THR A 152 14.78 -9.00 -11.94
C THR A 152 15.77 -8.08 -11.25
N ASP A 153 16.92 -7.87 -11.87
CA ASP A 153 17.91 -6.94 -11.35
C ASP A 153 17.50 -5.50 -11.64
N ILE A 154 17.72 -4.62 -10.67
CA ILE A 154 17.43 -3.19 -10.78
C ILE A 154 18.58 -2.41 -10.15
N ASP A 155 19.24 -1.62 -10.99
CA ASP A 155 20.21 -0.62 -10.59
C ASP A 155 19.54 0.77 -10.68
N PHE A 156 19.57 1.54 -9.61
CA PHE A 156 18.89 2.83 -9.54
C PHE A 156 19.59 3.81 -8.59
N ILE A 157 19.27 5.10 -8.73
CA ILE A 157 19.73 6.13 -7.81
C ILE A 157 18.60 6.51 -6.84
N GLU A 158 18.78 6.22 -5.55
CA GLU A 158 17.90 6.65 -4.46
C GLU A 158 18.62 7.71 -3.62
N ASN A 159 18.03 8.91 -3.50
CA ASN A 159 18.60 10.02 -2.72
C ASN A 159 20.08 10.33 -3.05
N GLY A 160 20.45 10.21 -4.33
CA GLY A 160 21.82 10.45 -4.81
C GLY A 160 22.80 9.30 -4.59
N VAL A 161 22.35 8.18 -4.01
CA VAL A 161 23.15 6.98 -3.77
C VAL A 161 22.75 5.87 -4.74
N ALA A 162 23.74 5.28 -5.41
CA ALA A 162 23.52 4.11 -6.26
C ALA A 162 23.15 2.89 -5.40
N LYS A 163 22.06 2.21 -5.77
CA LYS A 163 21.60 0.96 -5.16
C LYS A 163 21.40 -0.08 -6.26
N SER A 164 21.67 -1.33 -5.91
CA SER A 164 21.48 -2.51 -6.75
C SER A 164 20.70 -3.54 -5.95
N ILE A 165 19.63 -4.07 -6.54
CA ILE A 165 18.77 -5.09 -5.93
C ILE A 165 18.45 -6.19 -6.93
N ASN A 166 18.21 -7.39 -6.41
CA ASN A 166 17.58 -8.47 -7.17
C ASN A 166 16.11 -8.53 -6.75
N TYR A 167 15.30 -7.68 -7.37
CA TYR A 167 13.89 -7.48 -7.00
C TYR A 167 13.11 -8.79 -7.14
N ARG A 168 12.43 -9.20 -6.05
CA ARG A 168 11.60 -10.40 -6.01
C ARG A 168 10.15 -10.07 -6.33
N ILE A 169 9.70 -10.51 -7.50
CA ILE A 169 8.28 -10.60 -7.84
C ILE A 169 7.70 -11.85 -7.15
N PRO A 170 6.76 -11.71 -6.19
CA PRO A 170 6.28 -12.83 -5.41
C PRO A 170 5.46 -13.80 -6.25
N SER A 171 5.54 -15.08 -5.91
CA SER A 171 4.60 -16.10 -6.38
C SER A 171 3.22 -15.92 -5.73
N GLY A 172 2.20 -16.58 -6.28
CA GLY A 172 0.86 -16.58 -5.68
C GLY A 172 0.82 -17.05 -4.22
N LEU A 173 1.68 -18.01 -3.84
CA LEU A 173 1.79 -18.49 -2.46
C LEU A 173 2.42 -17.43 -1.53
N GLU A 174 3.40 -16.68 -2.02
CA GLU A 174 4.00 -15.56 -1.29
C GLU A 174 3.01 -14.39 -1.13
N CYS A 175 2.16 -14.14 -2.13
CA CYS A 175 1.06 -13.16 -2.01
C CYS A 175 0.12 -13.52 -0.85
N ILE A 176 -0.36 -14.77 -0.78
CA ILE A 176 -1.28 -15.23 0.27
C ILE A 176 -0.59 -15.27 1.64
N THR A 177 0.74 -15.37 1.70
CA THR A 177 1.48 -15.29 2.97
C THR A 177 1.25 -13.95 3.67
N CYS A 178 1.27 -12.84 2.92
CA CYS A 178 1.02 -11.50 3.45
C CYS A 178 -0.47 -11.13 3.46
N HIS A 179 -1.24 -11.59 2.49
CA HIS A 179 -2.62 -11.19 2.27
C HIS A 179 -3.63 -12.21 2.79
N LYS A 180 -3.50 -12.66 4.05
CA LYS A 180 -4.44 -13.61 4.66
C LYS A 180 -4.93 -13.19 6.04
N SER A 181 -6.16 -13.59 6.34
CA SER A 181 -6.72 -13.63 7.69
C SER A 181 -7.59 -14.88 7.81
N GLY A 182 -7.13 -15.84 8.60
CA GLY A 182 -7.73 -17.17 8.69
C GLY A 182 -7.63 -17.89 7.35
N SER A 183 -8.76 -18.27 6.79
CA SER A 183 -8.87 -18.87 5.46
C SER A 183 -9.10 -17.87 4.33
N ASN A 184 -9.32 -16.59 4.67
CA ASN A 184 -9.70 -15.57 3.70
C ASN A 184 -8.50 -14.74 3.29
N SER A 185 -8.52 -14.27 2.06
CA SER A 185 -7.59 -13.30 1.53
C SER A 185 -8.05 -11.88 1.86
N VAL A 186 -7.12 -10.99 2.18
CA VAL A 186 -7.45 -9.60 2.57
C VAL A 186 -6.47 -8.59 1.95
N PRO A 187 -6.94 -7.38 1.58
CA PRO A 187 -6.08 -6.33 1.08
C PRO A 187 -5.21 -5.75 2.20
N ILE A 188 -4.21 -4.94 1.82
CA ILE A 188 -3.34 -4.24 2.76
C ILE A 188 -3.34 -2.75 2.40
N GLY A 189 -3.54 -1.90 3.41
CA GLY A 189 -3.38 -0.44 3.30
C GLY A 189 -4.67 0.34 3.03
N VAL A 190 -5.80 -0.32 2.77
CA VAL A 190 -7.12 0.31 2.48
C VAL A 190 -8.01 0.43 3.73
N LYS A 191 -7.39 0.70 4.88
CA LYS A 191 -8.12 1.04 6.11
C LYS A 191 -8.40 2.55 6.12
N PRO A 192 -9.55 3.04 6.63
CA PRO A 192 -9.83 4.46 6.71
C PRO A 192 -8.72 5.27 7.43
N GLN A 193 -8.14 4.73 8.51
CA GLN A 193 -7.02 5.36 9.23
C GLN A 193 -5.79 5.64 8.35
N ASN A 194 -5.62 4.90 7.25
CA ASN A 194 -4.48 5.04 6.34
C ASN A 194 -4.77 5.98 5.16
N LEU A 195 -6.05 6.25 4.87
CA LEU A 195 -6.48 7.04 3.71
C LEU A 195 -7.06 8.41 4.10
N ASN A 196 -7.28 8.67 5.39
CA ASN A 196 -7.79 9.95 5.88
C ASN A 196 -6.72 11.08 5.80
N SER A 197 -6.37 11.46 4.58
CA SER A 197 -5.43 12.54 4.26
C SER A 197 -5.79 13.20 2.94
N LEU A 198 -5.24 14.39 2.71
CA LEU A 198 -5.34 15.07 1.42
C LEU A 198 -4.52 14.35 0.34
N TYR A 199 -5.07 14.30 -0.87
CA TYR A 199 -4.42 13.81 -2.08
C TYR A 199 -4.65 14.81 -3.23
N LEU A 200 -3.66 14.98 -4.10
CA LEU A 200 -3.74 15.87 -5.25
C LEU A 200 -4.31 15.10 -6.46
N TYR A 201 -5.58 15.32 -6.75
CA TYR A 201 -6.27 14.84 -7.94
C TYR A 201 -6.14 15.84 -9.10
N ALA A 202 -6.55 15.43 -10.30
CA ALA A 202 -6.53 16.27 -11.50
C ALA A 202 -7.45 17.50 -11.40
N ASP A 203 -8.54 17.38 -10.64
CA ASP A 203 -9.55 18.40 -10.39
C ASP A 203 -9.31 19.21 -9.11
N GLY A 204 -8.32 18.84 -8.29
CA GLY A 204 -7.95 19.58 -7.08
C GLY A 204 -7.42 18.71 -5.95
N THR A 205 -7.12 19.33 -4.81
CA THR A 205 -6.74 18.61 -3.60
C THR A 205 -7.99 18.29 -2.78
N GLN A 206 -8.17 17.02 -2.40
CA GLN A 206 -9.31 16.55 -1.60
C GLN A 206 -8.86 15.44 -0.65
N ASN A 207 -9.59 15.25 0.46
CA ASN A 207 -9.43 14.06 1.29
C ASN A 207 -9.81 12.81 0.48
N GLN A 208 -9.03 11.73 0.60
CA GLN A 208 -9.24 10.54 -0.23
C GLN A 208 -10.56 9.82 0.07
N LEU A 209 -11.02 9.79 1.33
CA LEU A 209 -12.30 9.19 1.69
C LEU A 209 -13.46 10.02 1.15
N ASP A 210 -13.38 11.35 1.26
CA ASP A 210 -14.37 12.27 0.68
C ASP A 210 -14.39 12.16 -0.85
N LYS A 211 -13.24 11.95 -1.50
CA LYS A 211 -13.18 11.70 -2.94
C LYS A 211 -13.95 10.42 -3.29
N LEU A 212 -13.75 9.33 -2.55
CA LEU A 212 -14.52 8.10 -2.78
C LEU A 212 -16.03 8.30 -2.58
N ILE A 213 -16.46 9.14 -1.64
CA ILE A 213 -17.89 9.51 -1.47
C ILE A 213 -18.38 10.31 -2.68
N THR A 214 -17.60 11.31 -3.12
CA THR A 214 -17.94 12.19 -4.26
C THR A 214 -18.10 11.39 -5.56
N GLU A 215 -17.23 10.40 -5.78
CA GLU A 215 -17.30 9.48 -6.92
C GLU A 215 -18.37 8.37 -6.75
N GLY A 216 -19.09 8.37 -5.63
CA GLY A 216 -20.13 7.38 -5.34
C GLY A 216 -19.60 5.98 -5.04
N TYR A 217 -18.33 5.83 -4.68
CA TYR A 217 -17.68 4.56 -4.34
C TYR A 217 -17.79 4.18 -2.86
N LEU A 218 -17.95 5.17 -1.98
CA LEU A 218 -18.11 4.98 -0.53
C LEU A 218 -19.42 5.61 -0.07
N GLU A 219 -20.16 4.93 0.79
CA GLU A 219 -21.32 5.54 1.45
C GLU A 219 -20.89 6.74 2.30
N ASP A 220 -21.73 7.77 2.33
CA ASP A 220 -21.53 8.95 3.17
C ASP A 220 -21.91 8.64 4.62
N ASN A 221 -21.08 7.82 5.27
CA ASN A 221 -21.29 7.34 6.63
C ASN A 221 -20.02 7.44 7.50
N LEU A 222 -19.09 8.33 7.14
CA LEU A 222 -17.89 8.58 7.92
C LEU A 222 -18.23 9.19 9.29
N PRO A 223 -17.49 8.84 10.36
CA PRO A 223 -17.60 9.53 11.63
C PRO A 223 -17.01 10.95 11.55
N GLU A 224 -17.32 11.81 12.53
CA GLU A 224 -16.74 13.16 12.63
C GLU A 224 -15.21 13.14 12.79
N GLU A 225 -14.67 12.09 13.43
CA GLU A 225 -13.25 11.90 13.67
C GLU A 225 -12.85 10.45 13.33
N ILE A 226 -11.72 10.31 12.64
CA ILE A 226 -11.07 9.03 12.33
C ILE A 226 -9.70 9.04 13.01
N HIS A 227 -9.37 7.99 13.76
CA HIS A 227 -8.07 7.81 14.38
C HIS A 227 -7.01 7.47 13.31
N THR A 228 -6.42 8.51 12.73
CA THR A 228 -5.51 8.42 11.58
C THR A 228 -4.07 8.10 12.01
N VAL A 229 -3.37 7.30 11.19
CA VAL A 229 -1.91 7.13 11.31
C VAL A 229 -1.18 8.42 10.89
N VAL A 230 0.12 8.53 11.21
CA VAL A 230 0.95 9.63 10.68
C VAL A 230 1.86 9.14 9.57
N ASN A 231 2.41 10.06 8.77
CA ASN A 231 3.50 9.71 7.88
C ASN A 231 4.73 9.42 8.74
N TRP A 232 5.19 8.17 8.76
CA TRP A 232 6.32 7.77 9.60
C TRP A 232 7.62 8.52 9.25
N SER A 233 7.76 9.07 8.05
CA SER A 233 8.93 9.85 7.65
C SER A 233 8.81 11.34 8.00
N ASP A 234 7.66 11.84 8.48
CA ASP A 234 7.49 13.23 8.90
C ASP A 234 8.08 13.43 10.30
N GLU A 235 9.28 14.01 10.36
CA GLU A 235 10.02 14.27 11.61
C GLU A 235 9.38 15.33 12.51
N THR A 236 8.35 16.05 12.04
CA THR A 236 7.58 16.97 12.90
C THR A 236 6.61 16.23 13.83
N GLN A 237 6.32 14.97 13.54
CA GLN A 237 5.47 14.11 14.36
C GLN A 237 6.25 13.46 15.50
N LEU A 238 5.54 13.13 16.58
CA LEU A 238 6.12 12.42 17.72
C LEU A 238 6.68 11.06 17.29
N ILE A 239 7.87 10.70 17.80
CA ILE A 239 8.57 9.47 17.42
C ILE A 239 7.72 8.21 17.67
N ASP A 240 6.98 8.14 18.77
CA ASP A 240 6.12 6.99 19.08
C ASP A 240 5.01 6.83 18.03
N LEU A 241 4.40 7.92 17.58
CA LEU A 241 3.37 7.87 16.53
C LEU A 241 3.97 7.42 15.19
N ARG A 242 5.17 7.89 14.85
CA ARG A 242 5.89 7.49 13.64
C ARG A 242 6.24 6.00 13.67
N VAL A 243 6.75 5.50 14.79
CA VAL A 243 7.08 4.07 15.00
C VAL A 243 5.83 3.20 14.87
N ARG A 244 4.74 3.58 15.55
CA ARG A 244 3.47 2.85 15.49
C ARG A 244 2.89 2.82 14.08
N SER A 245 2.96 3.94 13.35
CA SER A 245 2.51 4.03 11.95
C SER A 245 3.39 3.20 11.01
N TYR A 246 4.70 3.18 11.24
CA TYR A 246 5.64 2.37 10.48
C TYR A 246 5.35 0.87 10.64
N VAL A 247 5.20 0.39 11.88
CA VAL A 247 4.94 -1.04 12.14
C VAL A 247 3.53 -1.47 11.73
N ASP A 248 2.54 -0.58 11.75
CA ASP A 248 1.18 -0.88 11.24
C ASP A 248 1.24 -1.28 9.76
N ILE A 249 1.77 -0.40 8.90
CA ILE A 249 1.76 -0.67 7.46
C ILE A 249 2.78 -1.75 7.06
N ASN A 250 3.93 -1.84 7.75
CA ASN A 250 5.01 -2.77 7.37
C ASN A 250 4.91 -4.16 8.00
N CYS A 251 4.22 -4.30 9.14
CA CYS A 251 4.31 -5.53 9.94
C CYS A 251 2.94 -6.09 10.38
N ALA A 252 1.92 -5.26 10.63
CA ALA A 252 0.66 -5.71 11.25
C ALA A 252 -0.12 -6.75 10.45
N HIS A 253 -0.04 -6.69 9.11
CA HIS A 253 -0.69 -7.68 8.24
C HIS A 253 -0.13 -9.10 8.43
N CYS A 254 1.11 -9.25 8.91
CA CYS A 254 1.69 -10.54 9.30
C CYS A 254 1.61 -10.80 10.81
N HIS A 255 1.65 -9.77 11.64
CA HIS A 255 1.66 -9.85 13.11
C HIS A 255 0.32 -9.38 13.69
N SER A 256 -0.70 -10.19 13.43
CA SER A 256 -2.07 -10.02 13.89
C SER A 256 -2.67 -11.41 14.13
N ASP A 257 -3.84 -11.48 14.76
CA ASP A 257 -4.52 -12.77 14.91
C ASP A 257 -4.91 -13.34 13.55
N LEU A 258 -4.79 -14.67 13.41
CA LEU A 258 -5.11 -15.43 12.19
C LEU A 258 -4.25 -15.09 10.96
N SER A 259 -3.16 -14.34 11.10
CA SER A 259 -2.20 -14.06 10.01
C SER A 259 -0.94 -14.93 10.11
N TYR A 260 0.06 -14.69 9.25
CA TYR A 260 1.21 -15.61 9.12
C TYR A 260 2.08 -15.74 10.37
N CYS A 261 2.25 -14.66 11.13
CA CYS A 261 3.06 -14.60 12.34
C CYS A 261 2.21 -14.52 13.62
N ASP A 262 0.96 -15.02 13.60
CA ASP A 262 0.05 -15.01 14.75
C ASP A 262 0.60 -15.70 16.00
N TYR A 263 1.46 -16.73 15.79
CA TYR A 263 2.19 -17.49 16.79
C TYR A 263 3.27 -16.69 17.54
N ARG A 264 3.54 -15.44 17.11
CA ARG A 264 4.44 -14.51 17.78
C ARG A 264 3.65 -13.58 18.71
N PRO A 265 4.25 -13.06 19.79
CA PRO A 265 3.51 -12.27 20.79
C PRO A 265 3.15 -10.84 20.33
N MET A 266 3.74 -10.32 19.25
CA MET A 266 3.54 -8.93 18.81
C MET A 266 2.22 -8.74 18.05
N ARG A 267 1.57 -7.59 18.25
CA ARG A 267 0.35 -7.16 17.53
C ARG A 267 0.55 -5.74 17.03
N PHE A 268 1.04 -5.60 15.80
CA PHE A 268 1.57 -4.31 15.32
C PHE A 268 0.52 -3.35 14.75
N ALA A 269 -0.78 -3.67 14.83
CA ALA A 269 -1.81 -2.76 14.34
C ALA A 269 -1.77 -1.43 15.11
N PHE A 270 -2.02 -0.32 14.43
CA PHE A 270 -1.94 1.02 15.03
C PHE A 270 -2.87 1.16 16.25
N SER A 271 -4.05 0.53 16.22
CA SER A 271 -5.01 0.46 17.32
C SER A 271 -4.49 -0.29 18.55
N ASP A 272 -3.59 -1.24 18.34
CA ASP A 272 -3.16 -2.19 19.38
C ASP A 272 -1.85 -1.75 20.03
N THR A 273 -1.03 -1.01 19.29
CA THR A 273 0.31 -0.58 19.70
C THR A 273 0.33 0.62 20.65
N ALA A 274 -0.84 1.12 21.06
CA ALA A 274 -0.93 1.97 22.25
C ALA A 274 -0.52 1.22 23.52
N ASN A 275 -0.61 -0.11 23.53
CA ASN A 275 0.03 -0.97 24.50
C ASN A 275 1.42 -1.38 24.00
N GLU A 276 2.47 -0.93 24.68
CA GLU A 276 3.88 -1.15 24.28
C GLU A 276 4.30 -2.63 24.31
N ILE A 277 3.60 -3.49 25.06
CA ILE A 277 3.82 -4.94 25.01
C ILE A 277 3.58 -5.47 23.60
N ASN A 278 2.61 -4.92 22.87
CA ASN A 278 2.34 -5.30 21.49
C ASN A 278 3.45 -4.88 20.52
N LEU A 279 4.23 -3.86 20.88
CA LEU A 279 5.48 -3.49 20.20
C LEU A 279 6.66 -4.41 20.59
N GLY A 280 6.48 -5.27 21.58
CA GLY A 280 7.52 -6.18 22.09
C GLY A 280 8.39 -5.59 23.18
N LEU A 281 7.99 -4.47 23.80
CA LEU A 281 8.72 -3.85 24.91
C LEU A 281 8.80 -4.81 26.10
N CYS A 282 10.02 -5.17 26.51
CA CYS A 282 10.28 -6.12 27.59
C CYS A 282 9.66 -7.51 27.38
N VAL A 283 9.33 -7.87 26.12
CA VAL A 283 8.77 -9.18 25.79
C VAL A 283 9.88 -10.15 25.42
N GLU A 284 9.87 -11.32 26.04
CA GLU A 284 10.80 -12.40 25.69
C GLU A 284 10.53 -12.94 24.27
N PRO A 285 11.57 -13.13 23.46
CA PRO A 285 11.42 -13.64 22.10
C PRO A 285 11.26 -15.16 22.07
N ASN A 286 10.38 -15.70 21.21
CA ASN A 286 10.34 -17.16 21.03
C ASN A 286 11.55 -17.70 20.24
N THR A 287 12.24 -16.85 19.47
CA THR A 287 13.46 -17.23 18.76
C THR A 287 14.66 -16.60 19.44
N ALA A 288 15.46 -17.41 20.11
CA ALA A 288 16.71 -16.96 20.71
C ALA A 288 17.70 -16.54 19.61
N ILE A 289 18.25 -15.34 19.75
CA ILE A 289 19.35 -14.84 18.94
C ILE A 289 20.47 -14.43 19.90
N PRO A 290 21.71 -14.95 19.75
CA PRO A 290 22.79 -14.65 20.68
C PRO A 290 23.00 -13.14 20.88
N GLY A 291 23.11 -12.72 22.14
CA GLY A 291 23.32 -11.32 22.51
C GLY A 291 22.05 -10.48 22.62
N MET A 292 20.87 -11.02 22.26
CA MET A 292 19.60 -10.32 22.40
C MET A 292 18.77 -10.91 23.53
N THR A 293 18.11 -10.03 24.28
CA THR A 293 17.38 -10.39 25.51
C THR A 293 15.87 -10.31 25.31
N ASN A 294 15.40 -9.22 24.70
CA ASN A 294 13.98 -8.97 24.45
C ASN A 294 13.72 -8.70 22.98
N ILE A 295 12.44 -8.73 22.59
CA ILE A 295 11.99 -8.26 21.28
C ILE A 295 12.36 -6.78 21.13
N VAL A 296 12.04 -5.98 22.15
CA VAL A 296 12.56 -4.63 22.36
C VAL A 296 13.11 -4.53 23.78
N THR A 297 14.41 -4.22 23.89
CA THR A 297 15.13 -3.96 25.14
C THR A 297 15.27 -2.44 25.30
N PRO A 298 14.63 -1.81 26.32
CA PRO A 298 14.72 -0.38 26.56
C PRO A 298 16.17 0.12 26.62
N SER A 299 16.42 1.30 26.05
CA SER A 299 17.71 2.00 26.04
C SER A 299 18.89 1.28 25.37
N ILE A 300 18.72 0.04 24.85
CA ILE A 300 19.80 -0.78 24.30
C ILE A 300 19.32 -1.47 23.02
N LYS A 301 19.27 -0.73 21.90
CA LYS A 301 18.83 -1.29 20.61
C LYS A 301 19.66 -2.49 20.15
N GLU A 302 20.96 -2.57 20.49
CA GLU A 302 21.82 -3.71 20.14
C GLU A 302 21.40 -5.01 20.82
N ARG A 303 20.61 -4.94 21.90
CA ARG A 303 20.02 -6.10 22.59
C ARG A 303 18.57 -6.37 22.20
N SER A 304 18.06 -5.67 21.18
CA SER A 304 16.67 -5.78 20.71
C SER A 304 16.57 -6.59 19.42
N ILE A 305 15.78 -7.67 19.43
CA ILE A 305 15.57 -8.50 18.23
C ILE A 305 14.88 -7.72 17.12
N MET A 306 13.92 -6.84 17.42
CA MET A 306 13.26 -6.02 16.41
C MET A 306 14.28 -5.23 15.60
N TYR A 307 15.16 -4.49 16.29
CA TYR A 307 16.20 -3.68 15.66
C TYR A 307 17.15 -4.55 14.81
N PHE A 308 17.66 -5.66 15.37
CA PHE A 308 18.53 -6.58 14.63
C PHE A 308 17.90 -7.11 13.35
N ARG A 309 16.64 -7.58 13.42
CA ARG A 309 15.96 -8.15 12.25
C ARG A 309 15.66 -7.11 11.18
N LEU A 310 15.41 -5.86 11.56
CA LEU A 310 15.29 -4.77 10.59
C LEU A 310 16.64 -4.40 9.96
N ASN A 311 17.73 -4.49 10.73
CA ASN A 311 19.09 -4.09 10.35
C ASN A 311 19.96 -5.22 9.78
N THR A 312 19.36 -6.22 9.14
CA THR A 312 20.08 -7.29 8.44
C THR A 312 19.43 -7.62 7.11
N ALA A 313 20.23 -7.98 6.11
CA ALA A 313 19.76 -8.49 4.82
C ALA A 313 19.77 -10.04 4.77
N ALA A 314 20.34 -10.71 5.78
CA ALA A 314 20.41 -12.17 5.84
C ALA A 314 18.99 -12.78 5.93
N GLN A 315 18.63 -13.63 4.97
CA GLN A 315 17.27 -14.10 4.76
C GLN A 315 16.70 -14.86 5.97
N GLU A 316 17.54 -15.59 6.70
CA GLU A 316 17.18 -16.34 7.90
C GLU A 316 16.84 -15.45 9.10
N TYR A 317 17.29 -14.19 9.10
CA TYR A 317 17.13 -13.26 10.22
C TYR A 317 16.22 -12.07 9.92
N ARG A 318 16.30 -11.54 8.69
CA ARG A 318 15.68 -10.26 8.33
C ARG A 318 14.17 -10.24 8.56
N MET A 319 13.65 -9.05 8.82
CA MET A 319 12.23 -8.74 8.75
C MET A 319 11.99 -7.45 7.96
N PRO A 320 10.88 -7.33 7.21
CA PRO A 320 9.96 -8.40 6.84
C PRO A 320 10.63 -9.54 6.05
N LEU A 321 10.08 -10.76 6.15
CA LEU A 321 10.66 -11.94 5.50
C LEU A 321 10.53 -11.93 3.96
N LEU A 322 9.46 -11.30 3.46
CA LEU A 322 9.15 -11.11 2.04
C LEU A 322 9.19 -9.61 1.69
N GLY A 323 9.35 -9.32 0.39
CA GLY A 323 9.24 -7.96 -0.14
C GLY A 323 10.44 -7.05 0.11
N ARG A 324 11.53 -7.53 0.70
CA ARG A 324 12.81 -6.82 0.73
C ARG A 324 13.97 -7.74 0.35
N THR A 325 15.12 -7.16 0.06
CA THR A 325 16.45 -7.73 -0.19
C THR A 325 17.54 -6.86 0.41
N ILE A 326 17.28 -5.56 0.58
CA ILE A 326 18.17 -4.60 1.24
C ILE A 326 17.57 -4.05 2.53
N ILE A 327 18.38 -3.29 3.27
CA ILE A 327 17.99 -2.64 4.51
C ILE A 327 17.23 -1.34 4.19
N HIS A 328 16.13 -1.10 4.89
CA HIS A 328 15.45 0.20 4.90
C HIS A 328 16.12 1.08 5.94
N GLU A 329 17.12 1.85 5.52
CA GLU A 329 18.04 2.57 6.40
C GLU A 329 17.32 3.58 7.30
N GLU A 330 16.36 4.31 6.74
CA GLU A 330 15.57 5.33 7.43
C GLU A 330 14.71 4.72 8.55
N ALA A 331 14.12 3.54 8.31
CA ALA A 331 13.34 2.84 9.32
C ALA A 331 14.23 2.22 10.42
N VAL A 332 15.42 1.73 10.07
CA VAL A 332 16.39 1.25 11.07
C VAL A 332 16.78 2.40 11.99
N THR A 333 17.06 3.59 11.45
CA THR A 333 17.35 4.78 12.23
C THR A 333 16.18 5.14 13.15
N LEU A 334 14.96 5.27 12.63
CA LEU A 334 13.77 5.58 13.42
C LEU A 334 13.57 4.62 14.59
N ILE A 335 13.62 3.31 14.32
CA ILE A 335 13.41 2.28 15.36
C ILE A 335 14.57 2.28 16.36
N GLY A 336 15.80 2.50 15.91
CA GLY A 336 16.95 2.61 16.80
C GLY A 336 16.85 3.79 17.76
N GLU A 337 16.51 4.96 17.25
CA GLU A 337 16.31 6.18 18.04
C GLU A 337 15.16 6.03 19.05
N TRP A 338 14.07 5.41 18.63
CA TRP A 338 12.94 5.11 19.51
C TRP A 338 13.38 4.22 20.67
N ILE A 339 14.02 3.08 20.39
CA ILE A 339 14.45 2.12 21.42
C ILE A 339 15.44 2.75 22.39
N ASP A 340 16.42 3.50 21.89
CA ASP A 340 17.43 4.18 22.72
C ASP A 340 16.79 5.26 23.61
N GLY A 341 15.67 5.85 23.19
CA GLY A 341 14.90 6.83 23.96
C GLY A 341 13.99 6.23 25.03
N LEU A 342 13.72 4.92 25.01
CA LEU A 342 12.88 4.26 26.01
C LEU A 342 13.58 4.22 27.37
N THR A 343 12.85 4.57 28.43
CA THR A 343 13.35 4.62 29.81
C THR A 343 12.67 3.62 30.76
N THR A 344 11.69 2.85 30.24
CA THR A 344 10.99 1.81 30.99
C THR A 344 11.97 0.74 31.49
N GLU A 345 11.87 0.33 32.75
CA GLU A 345 12.60 -0.82 33.27
C GLU A 345 11.80 -2.09 33.04
N CYS A 346 12.45 -3.15 32.57
CA CYS A 346 11.83 -4.48 32.45
C CYS A 346 11.89 -5.20 33.80
N ASP A 347 10.77 -5.78 34.22
CA ASP A 347 10.65 -6.58 35.46
C ASP A 347 11.34 -7.95 35.37
#